data_AF-A0A317Z4H2-F1
#
_entry.id   AF-A0A317Z4H2-F1
#
_cell.length_a   1.000
_cell.length_b   1.000
_cell.length_c   1.000
_cell.angle_alpha   90.00
_cell.angle_beta   90.00
_cell.angle_gamma   90.00
#
_symmetry.space_group_name_H-M   'P 1'
#
loop_
_entity.id
_entity.type
_entity.pdbx_description
1 polymer ?
#
loop_
_entity_poly.entity_id
_entity_poly.type
_entity_poly.pdbx_seq_one_letter_code
_entity_poly.pdbx_strand_id
1 'polypeptide(L)'
;NRNFEGRIHPLVKANYLASPPLVVAYALAGTVDIDLHSEALGQDQQGNDVFLKDIWPSIQEVADAVESVVTPELFKEEYKSVYDNNELWNQIDTTDQPLYDFDPQSTYIQNPTFFQGLSKEPSAIQ
;
A
#
# COMPACT_ATOMS: atom_id res chain seq x y z
N ASN A 1 -1.22 7.02 3.56
CA ASN A 1 -1.62 8.23 4.33
C ASN A 1 -0.98 9.53 3.80
N ARG A 2 -0.64 9.62 2.51
CA ARG A 2 -0.06 10.81 1.87
C ARG A 2 -0.71 10.99 0.50
N ASN A 3 -0.91 12.23 0.06
CA ASN A 3 -1.61 12.57 -1.18
C ASN A 3 -0.98 13.77 -1.92
N PHE A 4 0.34 13.95 -1.79
CA PHE A 4 1.06 15.00 -2.51
C PHE A 4 1.01 14.80 -4.02
N GLU A 5 0.94 15.89 -4.75
CA GLU A 5 0.93 15.90 -6.21
C GLU A 5 2.15 15.15 -6.80
N GLY A 6 1.95 14.44 -7.90
CA GLY A 6 2.99 13.71 -8.62
C GLY A 6 3.52 12.45 -7.93
N ARG A 7 3.11 12.15 -6.68
CA ARG A 7 3.56 10.96 -5.94
C ARG A 7 2.66 9.75 -6.07
N ILE A 8 1.38 9.95 -6.40
CA ILE A 8 0.41 8.86 -6.60
C ILE A 8 0.42 8.43 -8.07
N HIS A 9 0.10 9.36 -8.97
CA HIS A 9 0.15 9.14 -10.40
C HIS A 9 0.46 10.46 -11.12
N PRO A 10 1.36 10.49 -12.13
CA PRO A 10 1.81 11.73 -12.76
C PRO A 10 0.70 12.49 -13.50
N LEU A 11 -0.35 11.78 -13.95
CA LEU A 11 -1.50 12.39 -14.64
C LEU A 11 -2.62 12.84 -13.68
N VAL A 12 -2.50 12.60 -12.38
CA VAL A 12 -3.54 12.91 -11.39
C VAL A 12 -3.13 14.13 -10.57
N LYS A 13 -3.83 15.25 -10.80
CA LYS A 13 -3.57 16.52 -10.13
C LYS A 13 -4.10 16.58 -8.71
N ALA A 14 -5.26 15.97 -8.46
CA ALA A 14 -5.94 15.99 -7.16
C ALA A 14 -6.04 14.58 -6.59
N ASN A 15 -5.61 14.40 -5.35
CA ASN A 15 -5.62 13.12 -4.65
C ASN A 15 -6.23 13.32 -3.26
N TYR A 16 -7.17 12.45 -2.87
CA TYR A 16 -7.86 12.55 -1.60
C TYR A 16 -7.63 11.28 -0.78
N LEU A 17 -7.36 11.45 0.51
CA LEU A 17 -7.30 10.34 1.45
C LEU A 17 -8.71 10.09 1.97
N ALA A 18 -9.17 8.84 1.86
CA ALA A 18 -10.47 8.43 2.32
C ALA A 18 -10.38 7.05 2.98
N SER A 19 -11.42 6.68 3.73
CA SER A 19 -11.56 5.31 4.21
C SER A 19 -11.76 4.35 3.02
N PRO A 20 -11.36 3.08 3.13
CA PRO A 20 -11.57 2.09 2.06
C PRO A 20 -12.98 2.06 1.47
N PRO A 21 -14.09 2.09 2.25
CA PRO A 21 -15.43 2.09 1.66
C PRO A 21 -15.76 3.38 0.89
N LEU A 22 -15.20 4.54 1.29
CA LEU A 22 -15.37 5.78 0.51
C LEU A 22 -14.60 5.74 -0.82
N VAL A 23 -13.45 5.05 -0.87
CA VAL A 23 -12.75 4.84 -2.15
C VAL A 23 -13.64 4.09 -3.13
N VAL A 24 -14.34 3.06 -2.66
CA VAL A 24 -15.31 2.31 -3.49
C VAL A 24 -16.49 3.20 -3.89
N ALA A 25 -17.05 3.98 -2.96
CA ALA A 25 -18.16 4.89 -3.25
C ALA A 25 -17.83 5.90 -4.37
N TYR A 26 -16.68 6.57 -4.29
CA TYR A 26 -16.25 7.51 -5.33
C TYR A 26 -15.86 6.81 -6.65
N ALA A 27 -15.39 5.56 -6.59
CA ALA A 27 -15.17 4.77 -7.81
C ALA A 27 -16.49 4.42 -8.52
N LEU A 28 -17.55 4.11 -7.76
CA LEU A 28 -18.89 3.88 -8.30
C LEU A 28 -19.50 5.17 -8.88
N ALA A 29 -19.37 6.29 -8.15
CA ALA A 29 -19.84 7.58 -8.63
C ALA A 29 -19.07 8.09 -9.87
N GLY A 30 -17.82 7.66 -10.05
CA GLY A 30 -16.96 8.07 -11.16
C GLY A 30 -16.44 9.51 -11.07
N THR A 31 -16.77 10.22 -10.01
CA THR A 31 -16.37 11.61 -9.75
C THR A 31 -16.26 11.86 -8.25
N VAL A 32 -15.40 12.79 -7.86
CA VAL A 32 -15.35 13.33 -6.48
C VAL A 32 -16.23 14.58 -6.32
N ASP A 33 -16.70 15.15 -7.43
CA ASP A 33 -17.62 16.27 -7.47
C ASP A 33 -19.06 15.74 -7.46
N ILE A 34 -19.48 15.21 -6.30
CA ILE A 34 -20.80 14.63 -6.06
C ILE A 34 -21.20 14.85 -4.60
N ASP A 35 -22.44 15.21 -4.35
CA ASP A 35 -23.05 15.17 -3.02
C ASP A 35 -23.58 13.77 -2.72
N LEU A 36 -22.74 12.93 -2.12
CA LEU A 36 -23.06 11.55 -1.73
C LEU A 36 -24.28 11.42 -0.80
N HIS A 37 -24.76 12.50 -0.18
CA HIS A 37 -25.95 12.49 0.65
C HIS A 37 -27.24 12.63 -0.15
N SER A 38 -27.23 13.42 -1.23
CA SER A 38 -28.44 13.79 -1.98
C SER A 38 -28.47 13.31 -3.44
N GLU A 39 -27.32 12.91 -3.99
CA GLU A 39 -27.21 12.41 -5.36
C GLU A 39 -27.09 10.88 -5.38
N ALA A 40 -27.71 10.26 -6.38
CA ALA A 40 -27.65 8.82 -6.60
C ALA A 40 -26.28 8.43 -7.18
N LEU A 41 -25.75 7.28 -6.76
CA LEU A 41 -24.52 6.69 -7.31
C LEU A 41 -24.75 6.09 -8.71
N GLY A 42 -25.99 5.73 -9.01
CA GLY A 42 -26.40 5.09 -10.24
C GLY A 42 -27.82 4.55 -10.13
N GLN A 43 -28.20 3.72 -11.09
CA GLN A 43 -29.50 3.05 -11.11
C GLN A 43 -29.34 1.54 -11.02
N ASP A 44 -30.28 0.87 -10.34
CA ASP A 44 -30.37 -0.58 -10.34
C ASP A 44 -30.88 -1.11 -11.70
N GLN A 45 -31.02 -2.43 -11.81
CA GLN A 45 -31.49 -3.07 -13.05
C GLN A 45 -32.95 -2.74 -13.40
N GLN A 46 -33.72 -2.22 -12.45
CA GLN A 46 -35.11 -1.82 -12.61
C GLN A 46 -35.26 -0.32 -12.87
N GLY A 47 -34.15 0.44 -12.86
CA GLY A 47 -34.11 1.88 -13.08
C GLY A 47 -34.38 2.71 -11.82
N ASN A 48 -34.34 2.11 -10.62
CA ASN A 48 -34.45 2.86 -9.38
C ASN A 48 -33.11 3.49 -9.01
N ASP A 49 -33.15 4.72 -8.52
CA ASP A 49 -31.96 5.42 -8.03
C ASP A 49 -31.41 4.74 -6.77
N VAL A 50 -30.10 4.48 -6.77
CA VAL A 50 -29.37 3.89 -5.64
C VAL A 50 -28.47 4.95 -5.02
N PHE A 51 -28.70 5.26 -3.76
CA PHE A 51 -27.93 6.23 -2.99
C PHE A 51 -26.85 5.54 -2.15
N LEU A 52 -25.88 6.31 -1.67
CA LEU A 52 -24.83 5.77 -0.80
C LEU A 52 -25.40 5.07 0.44
N LYS A 53 -26.42 5.67 1.06
CA LYS A 53 -27.10 5.13 2.25
C LYS A 53 -27.73 3.74 2.03
N ASP A 54 -28.05 3.39 0.79
CA ASP A 54 -28.71 2.13 0.47
C ASP A 54 -27.71 0.96 0.43
N ILE A 55 -26.42 1.26 0.24
CA ILE A 55 -25.34 0.27 0.11
C ILE A 55 -24.28 0.38 1.21
N TRP A 56 -24.38 1.39 2.08
CA TRP A 56 -23.40 1.61 3.13
C TRP A 56 -23.61 0.63 4.29
N PRO A 57 -22.62 -0.20 4.64
CA PRO A 57 -22.80 -1.18 5.70
C PRO A 57 -22.87 -0.49 7.06
N SER A 58 -23.71 -1.03 7.93
CA SER A 58 -23.76 -0.64 9.34
C SER A 58 -22.51 -1.13 10.08
N ILE A 59 -22.21 -0.50 11.22
CA ILE A 59 -21.11 -0.92 12.09
C ILE A 59 -21.30 -2.37 12.56
N GLN A 60 -22.55 -2.79 12.80
CA GLN A 60 -22.86 -4.13 13.24
C GLN A 60 -22.58 -5.17 12.16
N GLU A 61 -23.01 -4.93 10.91
CA GLU A 61 -22.74 -5.86 9.80
C GLU A 61 -21.24 -6.04 9.56
N VAL A 62 -20.45 -4.96 9.71
CA VAL A 62 -18.99 -5.04 9.62
C VAL A 62 -18.40 -5.85 10.78
N ALA A 63 -18.87 -5.62 12.00
CA ALA A 63 -18.40 -6.35 13.18
C ALA A 63 -18.70 -7.86 13.08
N ASP A 64 -19.93 -8.21 12.70
CA ASP A 64 -20.37 -9.60 12.53
C ASP A 64 -19.55 -10.30 11.44
N ALA A 65 -19.30 -9.63 10.32
CA ALA A 65 -18.47 -10.16 9.26
C ALA A 65 -17.03 -10.42 9.74
N VAL A 66 -16.42 -9.45 10.44
CA VAL A 66 -15.06 -9.58 10.99
C VAL A 66 -14.98 -10.73 11.99
N GLU A 67 -15.92 -10.83 12.92
CA GLU A 67 -15.96 -11.91 13.93
C GLU A 67 -16.06 -13.29 13.26
N SER A 68 -16.82 -13.39 12.16
CA SER A 68 -17.02 -14.66 11.45
C SER A 68 -15.80 -15.13 10.63
N VAL A 69 -14.88 -14.23 10.23
CA VAL A 69 -13.79 -14.57 9.30
C VAL A 69 -12.39 -14.37 9.86
N VAL A 70 -12.19 -13.45 10.80
CA VAL A 70 -10.86 -13.09 11.32
C VAL A 70 -10.55 -13.94 12.56
N THR A 71 -10.06 -15.16 12.33
CA THR A 71 -9.78 -16.14 13.38
C THR A 71 -8.28 -16.30 13.67
N PRO A 72 -7.87 -16.74 14.87
CA PRO A 72 -6.46 -17.05 15.17
C PRO A 72 -5.84 -18.06 14.20
N GLU A 73 -6.64 -18.99 13.69
CA GLU A 73 -6.23 -20.03 12.74
C GLU A 73 -5.83 -19.44 11.39
N LEU A 74 -6.53 -18.40 10.92
CA LEU A 74 -6.15 -17.65 9.72
C LEU A 74 -4.73 -17.11 9.87
N PHE A 75 -4.40 -16.48 11.01
CA PHE A 75 -3.05 -15.98 11.25
C PHE A 75 -2.03 -17.12 11.33
N LYS A 76 -2.32 -18.21 12.03
CA LYS A 76 -1.39 -19.35 12.12
C LYS A 76 -1.05 -19.91 10.74
N GLU A 77 -2.04 -20.02 9.85
CA GLU A 77 -1.81 -20.54 8.51
C GLU A 77 -0.96 -19.59 7.67
N GLU A 78 -1.29 -18.28 7.64
CA GLU A 78 -0.52 -17.29 6.88
C GLU A 78 0.95 -17.20 7.35
N TYR A 79 1.20 -17.31 8.66
CA TYR A 79 2.56 -17.23 9.21
C TYR A 79 3.36 -18.53 9.14
N LYS A 80 2.70 -19.68 8.90
CA LYS A 80 3.34 -21.00 8.92
C LYS A 80 4.49 -21.12 7.93
N SER A 81 4.38 -20.45 6.80
CA SER A 81 5.31 -20.60 5.69
C SER A 81 5.82 -19.27 5.14
N VAL A 82 5.72 -18.20 5.94
CA VAL A 82 6.15 -16.84 5.55
C VAL A 82 7.60 -16.79 5.02
N TYR A 83 8.48 -17.67 5.53
CA TYR A 83 9.88 -17.73 5.11
C TYR A 83 10.13 -18.56 3.85
N ASP A 84 9.26 -19.54 3.57
CA ASP A 84 9.50 -20.55 2.54
C ASP A 84 8.50 -20.47 1.37
N ASN A 85 7.49 -19.59 1.46
CA ASN A 85 6.38 -19.51 0.50
C ASN A 85 6.75 -19.00 -0.89
N ASN A 86 7.93 -18.41 -1.08
CA ASN A 86 8.35 -17.84 -2.35
C ASN A 86 9.56 -18.59 -2.92
N GLU A 87 9.28 -19.51 -3.85
CA GLU A 87 10.32 -20.33 -4.49
C GLU A 87 11.38 -19.47 -5.21
N LEU A 88 10.97 -18.38 -5.87
CA LEU A 88 11.90 -17.50 -6.58
C LEU A 88 12.83 -16.75 -5.61
N TRP A 89 12.29 -16.33 -4.46
CA TRP A 89 13.08 -15.71 -3.40
C TRP A 89 14.10 -16.68 -2.83
N ASN A 90 13.67 -17.92 -2.57
CA ASN A 90 14.53 -18.97 -2.00
C ASN A 90 15.64 -19.44 -2.95
N GLN A 91 15.48 -19.21 -4.26
CA GLN A 91 16.47 -19.53 -5.28
C GLN A 91 17.52 -18.44 -5.50
N ILE A 92 17.39 -17.28 -4.85
CA ILE A 92 18.40 -16.23 -4.97
C ILE A 92 19.71 -16.73 -4.34
N ASP A 93 20.74 -16.85 -5.16
CA ASP A 93 22.08 -17.21 -4.69
C ASP A 93 22.59 -16.15 -3.71
N THR A 94 23.05 -16.61 -2.54
CA THR A 94 23.60 -15.76 -1.50
C THR A 94 24.99 -16.24 -1.10
N THR A 95 25.66 -15.44 -0.27
CA THR A 95 27.00 -15.76 0.23
C THR A 95 27.03 -15.58 1.75
N ASP A 96 27.75 -16.46 2.44
CA ASP A 96 27.97 -16.37 3.89
C ASP A 96 29.10 -15.38 4.25
N GLN A 97 29.58 -14.60 3.28
CA GLN A 97 30.66 -13.64 3.53
C GLN A 97 30.18 -12.49 4.43
N PRO A 98 31.01 -12.07 5.40
CA PRO A 98 30.67 -10.98 6.32
C PRO A 98 30.72 -9.59 5.65
N LEU A 99 31.35 -9.50 4.47
CA LEU A 99 31.47 -8.27 3.69
C LEU A 99 30.77 -8.45 2.34
N TYR A 100 30.03 -7.42 1.92
CA TYR A 100 29.39 -7.41 0.61
C TYR A 100 30.44 -7.22 -0.49
N ASP A 101 30.44 -8.11 -1.48
CA ASP A 101 31.32 -8.03 -2.64
C ASP A 101 30.70 -7.11 -3.70
N PHE A 102 31.17 -5.86 -3.75
CA PHE A 102 30.66 -4.87 -4.68
C PHE A 102 31.15 -5.15 -6.10
N ASP A 103 30.24 -5.56 -6.99
CA ASP A 103 30.53 -5.67 -8.41
C ASP A 103 30.74 -4.26 -9.04
N PRO A 104 31.94 -3.95 -9.58
CA PRO A 104 32.22 -2.65 -10.18
C PRO A 104 31.38 -2.35 -11.44
N GLN A 105 30.76 -3.37 -12.07
CA GLN A 105 29.90 -3.23 -13.24
C GLN A 105 28.41 -3.02 -12.88
N SER A 106 28.03 -3.19 -11.61
CA SER A 106 26.62 -3.14 -11.18
C SER A 106 26.03 -1.75 -11.32
N THR A 107 24.91 -1.60 -12.03
CA THR A 107 24.18 -0.32 -12.08
C THR A 107 23.14 -0.15 -10.98
N TYR A 108 22.98 -1.16 -10.10
CA TYR A 108 21.95 -1.20 -9.06
C TYR A 108 22.51 -1.04 -7.64
N ILE A 109 23.63 -1.72 -7.34
CA ILE A 109 24.25 -1.70 -6.02
C ILE A 109 25.70 -1.25 -6.20
N GLN A 110 26.01 -0.08 -5.67
CA GLN A 110 27.31 0.58 -5.80
C GLN A 110 27.84 0.92 -4.40
N ASN A 111 29.16 0.83 -4.20
CA ASN A 111 29.78 1.21 -2.94
C ASN A 111 29.75 2.74 -2.80
N PRO A 112 28.98 3.31 -1.84
CA PRO A 112 28.85 4.75 -1.76
C PRO A 112 30.13 5.40 -1.24
N THR A 113 30.35 6.65 -1.66
CA THR A 113 31.58 7.39 -1.34
C THR A 113 31.57 8.06 0.03
N PHE A 114 30.54 7.84 0.86
CA PHE A 114 30.32 8.57 2.13
C PHE A 114 31.51 8.52 3.10
N PHE A 115 32.30 7.45 3.06
CA PHE A 115 33.44 7.23 3.95
C PHE A 115 34.80 7.43 3.27
N GLN A 116 34.81 7.83 2.00
CA GLN A 116 36.07 8.17 1.33
C GLN A 116 36.70 9.40 1.99
N GLY A 117 37.96 9.28 2.42
CA GLY A 117 38.65 10.34 3.14
C GLY A 117 38.19 10.53 4.59
N LEU A 118 37.34 9.63 5.13
CA LEU A 118 36.98 9.67 6.54
C LEU A 118 38.24 9.42 7.38
N SER A 119 38.64 10.42 8.16
CA SER A 119 39.72 10.31 9.13
C SER A 119 39.16 9.96 10.50
N LYS A 120 39.99 9.28 11.31
CA LYS A 120 39.67 8.96 12.70
C LYS A 120 39.44 10.22 13.55
N GLU A 121 40.26 11.24 13.32
CA GLU A 121 40.15 12.54 13.97
C GLU A 121 39.42 13.52 13.04
N PRO A 122 38.47 14.32 13.53
CA PRO A 122 37.80 15.33 12.72
C PRO A 122 38.80 16.39 12.25
N SER A 123 38.60 16.90 11.04
CA SER A 123 39.30 18.10 10.59
C SER A 123 38.90 19.30 11.44
N ALA A 124 39.83 20.24 11.60
CA ALA A 124 39.51 21.52 12.23
C ALA A 124 38.39 22.21 11.45
N ILE A 125 37.36 22.70 12.15
CA ILE A 125 36.28 23.48 11.55
C ILE A 125 36.90 24.80 11.06
N GLN A 126 36.77 25.09 9.77
CA GLN A 126 37.10 26.41 9.21
C GLN A 126 35.98 27.41 9.50
#